data_AF-A0AAW1H6J4-F1
#
_entry.id   AF-A0AAW1H6J4-F1
#
_cell.length_a   1.000
_cell.length_b   1.000
_cell.length_c   1.000
_cell.angle_alpha   90.00
_cell.angle_beta   90.00
_cell.angle_gamma   90.00
#
_symmetry.space_group_name_H-M   'P 1'
#
loop_
_entity.id
_entity.type
_entity.pdbx_description
1 polymer ?
#
loop_
_entity_poly.entity_id
_entity_poly.type
_entity_poly.pdbx_seq_one_letter_code
_entity_poly.pdbx_strand_id
1 'polypeptide(L)'
;MLPMLLVLSFMALKMSSVRLEALKTLHHMAVSGCLKMKEDHLEMLLHTLVDNCLHIRTQAIRTVGSVKLPSLELSKLTVGSLLECLAMYPKSEADIFHALFSVGQNNENYSVSIIEDLHHEIEPWGDKKLGCNNHKVAGLIVLAVSASLKHENFRLRIPQKIFSYAAVFFGRISHAFVDILDANSLLRYLSHCGKWCSEAQSESVCKSVVGFAPKDQLQTPDYILDAVNLIPITVKRLWGLVISGCTSEVLGTLRCCKESLRTISSETDEFTGAVAFALQYIHIVKLISKIWEHFVPSRKCNFYQVGQLDILFAKLEKSLIDLKFGFTGLEKEDELYIMELVLLSYVMALSSFHVHCTILLKLSKTITFLEDLRTDKSIVFSDFLNQISDSFSKDDYSFSGPSTLKKLRDVFVLKNFTLSQRIRQVKAELVVIGFDSVTPLRFIPGLPVGIPLEMTFYNVANDHILWLKLTLTDSAMEFVFMDMEEIGDLQEVGKVKFTSPFYRTPRAEAFTLRVSIGMECNSENLDRVKGHGGPEHALTYISPEIEVYFVHL
;
A
#
# COMPACT_ATOMS: atom_id res chain seq x y z
N MET A 1 -32.08 -0.16 -41.51
CA MET A 1 -32.45 -1.39 -40.79
C MET A 1 -31.92 -2.65 -41.47
N LEU A 2 -32.02 -2.81 -42.80
CA LEU A 2 -31.42 -3.94 -43.55
C LEU A 2 -29.90 -4.16 -43.33
N PRO A 3 -29.04 -3.12 -43.24
CA PRO A 3 -27.60 -3.33 -43.05
C PRO A 3 -27.26 -3.97 -41.69
N MET A 4 -28.05 -3.68 -40.66
CA MET A 4 -27.82 -4.16 -39.29
C MET A 4 -28.12 -5.66 -39.15
N LEU A 5 -29.22 -6.13 -39.75
CA LEU A 5 -29.58 -7.56 -39.76
C LEU A 5 -28.53 -8.40 -40.51
N LEU A 6 -27.98 -7.85 -41.59
CA LEU A 6 -26.90 -8.50 -42.34
C LEU A 6 -25.64 -8.64 -41.48
N VAL A 7 -25.21 -7.56 -40.80
CA VAL A 7 -24.02 -7.59 -39.94
C VAL A 7 -24.21 -8.52 -38.74
N LEU A 8 -25.41 -8.56 -38.15
CA LEU A 8 -25.73 -9.50 -37.07
C LEU A 8 -25.71 -10.95 -37.54
N SER A 9 -26.19 -11.26 -38.75
CA SER A 9 -26.13 -12.61 -39.30
C SER A 9 -24.70 -13.15 -39.44
N PHE A 10 -23.72 -12.26 -39.64
CA PHE A 10 -22.30 -12.63 -39.69
C PHE A 10 -21.74 -13.07 -38.33
N MET A 11 -22.38 -12.72 -37.22
CA MET A 11 -22.01 -13.15 -35.87
C MET A 11 -22.26 -14.65 -35.64
N ALA A 12 -23.22 -15.23 -36.37
CA ALA A 12 -23.57 -16.65 -36.29
C ALA A 12 -22.67 -17.56 -37.16
N LEU A 13 -21.75 -16.98 -37.95
CA LEU A 13 -20.86 -17.74 -38.83
C LEU A 13 -19.72 -18.42 -38.06
N LYS A 14 -19.29 -19.59 -38.50
CA LYS A 14 -18.17 -20.34 -37.88
C LYS A 14 -16.80 -19.66 -38.03
N MET A 15 -16.65 -18.74 -38.99
CA MET A 15 -15.36 -18.12 -39.29
C MET A 15 -15.05 -16.96 -38.33
N SER A 16 -13.96 -17.09 -37.58
CA SER A 16 -13.54 -16.12 -36.56
C SER A 16 -13.21 -14.74 -37.13
N SER A 17 -12.59 -14.66 -38.31
CA SER A 17 -12.25 -13.40 -38.99
C SER A 17 -13.50 -12.59 -39.36
N VAL A 18 -14.53 -13.26 -39.88
CA VAL A 18 -15.79 -12.62 -40.30
C VAL A 18 -16.56 -12.10 -39.09
N ARG A 19 -16.64 -12.88 -38.01
CA ARG A 19 -17.27 -12.45 -36.75
C ARG A 19 -16.57 -11.25 -36.14
N LEU A 20 -15.24 -11.24 -36.16
CA LEU A 20 -14.47 -10.12 -35.62
C LEU A 20 -14.72 -8.82 -36.41
N GLU A 21 -14.76 -8.89 -37.73
CA GLU A 21 -15.01 -7.72 -38.57
C GLU A 21 -16.45 -7.22 -38.44
N ALA A 22 -17.42 -8.13 -38.29
CA ALA A 22 -18.79 -7.79 -37.96
C ALA A 22 -18.88 -7.05 -36.61
N LEU A 23 -18.18 -7.53 -35.58
CA LEU A 23 -18.10 -6.88 -34.26
C LEU A 23 -17.48 -5.50 -34.32
N LYS A 24 -16.38 -5.30 -35.06
CA LYS A 24 -15.78 -3.98 -35.26
C LYS A 24 -16.75 -3.02 -35.94
N THR A 25 -17.47 -3.50 -36.96
CA THR A 25 -18.48 -2.72 -37.66
C THR A 25 -19.61 -2.31 -36.71
N LEU A 26 -20.12 -3.24 -35.90
CA LEU A 26 -21.14 -2.96 -34.88
C LEU A 26 -20.65 -1.95 -33.84
N HIS A 27 -19.39 -2.06 -33.41
CA HIS A 27 -18.79 -1.10 -32.49
C HIS A 27 -18.76 0.31 -33.08
N HIS A 28 -18.30 0.48 -34.33
CA HIS A 28 -18.33 1.78 -35.00
C HIS A 28 -19.76 2.34 -35.14
N MET A 29 -20.74 1.49 -35.42
CA MET A 29 -22.15 1.89 -35.47
C MET A 29 -22.69 2.29 -34.08
N ALA A 30 -22.24 1.63 -33.01
CA ALA A 30 -22.63 1.94 -31.63
C ALA A 30 -22.06 3.30 -31.20
N VAL A 31 -20.76 3.52 -31.39
CA VAL A 31 -20.07 4.77 -31.04
C VAL A 31 -20.63 5.97 -31.82
N SER A 32 -21.00 5.77 -33.09
CA SER A 32 -21.65 6.82 -33.91
C SER A 32 -23.14 7.04 -33.58
N GLY A 33 -23.71 6.33 -32.59
CA GLY A 33 -25.11 6.48 -32.18
C GLY A 33 -26.12 5.95 -33.21
N CYS A 34 -25.66 5.23 -34.22
CA CYS A 34 -26.48 4.73 -35.33
C CYS A 34 -27.08 3.34 -35.06
N LEU A 35 -26.71 2.71 -33.94
CA LEU A 35 -27.14 1.36 -33.57
C LEU A 35 -28.37 1.40 -32.65
N LYS A 36 -29.51 0.87 -33.13
CA LYS A 36 -30.71 0.62 -32.32
C LYS A 36 -30.92 -0.89 -32.15
N MET A 37 -30.54 -1.42 -30.99
CA MET A 37 -30.66 -2.84 -30.70
C MET A 37 -32.09 -3.22 -30.28
N LYS A 38 -32.57 -4.36 -30.77
CA LYS A 38 -33.75 -5.07 -30.26
C LYS A 38 -33.27 -6.23 -29.37
N GLU A 39 -34.18 -6.83 -28.62
CA GLU A 39 -33.91 -7.96 -27.72
C GLU A 39 -33.14 -9.11 -28.40
N ASP A 40 -33.69 -9.68 -29.48
CA ASP A 40 -33.05 -10.77 -30.24
C ASP A 40 -31.64 -10.42 -30.75
N HIS A 41 -31.41 -9.16 -31.09
CA HIS A 41 -30.11 -8.69 -31.58
C HIS A 41 -29.09 -8.56 -30.45
N LEU A 42 -29.55 -8.19 -29.25
CA LEU A 42 -28.71 -8.06 -28.07
C LEU A 42 -28.31 -9.43 -27.55
N GLU A 43 -29.22 -10.40 -27.47
CA GLU A 43 -28.90 -11.78 -27.07
C GLU A 43 -27.80 -12.38 -27.95
N MET A 44 -27.90 -12.18 -29.26
CA MET A 44 -26.88 -12.63 -30.22
C MET A 44 -25.51 -11.98 -29.97
N LEU A 45 -25.48 -10.70 -29.58
CA LEU A 45 -24.25 -10.01 -29.20
C LEU A 45 -23.71 -10.54 -27.87
N LEU A 46 -24.56 -10.73 -26.86
CA LEU A 46 -24.17 -11.21 -25.53
C LEU A 46 -23.60 -12.64 -25.58
N HIS A 47 -24.11 -13.51 -26.46
CA HIS A 47 -23.53 -14.83 -26.69
C HIS A 47 -22.05 -14.79 -27.11
N THR A 48 -21.59 -13.71 -27.75
CA THR A 48 -20.18 -13.57 -28.16
C THR A 48 -19.24 -13.20 -27.00
N LEU A 49 -19.76 -12.82 -25.84
CA LEU A 49 -18.96 -12.61 -24.63
C LEU A 49 -18.33 -13.91 -24.11
N VAL A 50 -18.92 -15.07 -24.44
CA VAL A 50 -18.42 -16.40 -24.03
C VAL A 50 -17.65 -17.10 -25.15
N ASP A 51 -17.29 -16.39 -26.22
CA ASP A 51 -16.55 -16.98 -27.35
C ASP A 51 -15.17 -17.52 -26.92
N ASN A 52 -14.70 -18.61 -27.52
CA ASN A 52 -13.38 -19.17 -27.20
C ASN A 52 -12.22 -18.26 -27.61
N CYS A 53 -12.41 -17.42 -28.63
CA CYS A 53 -11.40 -16.50 -29.14
C CYS A 53 -11.34 -15.20 -28.31
N LEU A 54 -10.18 -14.94 -27.69
CA LEU A 54 -9.95 -13.71 -26.90
C LEU A 54 -10.23 -12.43 -27.69
N HIS A 55 -9.79 -12.35 -28.95
CA HIS A 55 -10.00 -11.16 -29.79
C HIS A 55 -11.48 -10.87 -30.04
N ILE A 56 -12.28 -11.91 -30.26
CA ILE A 56 -13.73 -11.79 -30.44
C ILE A 56 -14.37 -11.34 -29.12
N ARG A 57 -14.02 -11.96 -28.00
CA ARG A 57 -14.54 -11.55 -26.67
C ARG A 57 -14.22 -10.10 -26.35
N THR A 58 -12.96 -9.68 -26.46
CA THR A 58 -12.55 -8.30 -26.15
C THR A 58 -13.28 -7.29 -27.05
N GLN A 59 -13.44 -7.60 -28.34
CA GLN A 59 -14.19 -6.73 -29.24
C GLN A 59 -15.70 -6.72 -28.92
N ALA A 60 -16.27 -7.87 -28.52
CA ALA A 60 -17.66 -7.96 -28.08
C ALA A 60 -17.91 -7.13 -26.81
N ILE A 61 -17.02 -7.23 -25.82
CA ILE A 61 -17.07 -6.44 -24.57
C ILE A 61 -17.10 -4.93 -24.88
N ARG A 62 -16.21 -4.46 -25.76
CA ARG A 62 -16.16 -3.05 -26.20
C ARG A 62 -17.43 -2.62 -26.95
N THR A 63 -17.97 -3.51 -27.78
CA THR A 63 -19.20 -3.26 -28.53
C THR A 63 -20.37 -3.12 -27.56
N VAL A 64 -20.54 -4.06 -26.63
CA VAL A 64 -21.60 -4.05 -25.61
C VAL A 64 -21.52 -2.78 -24.75
N GLY A 65 -20.32 -2.39 -24.30
CA GLY A 65 -20.12 -1.17 -23.51
C GLY A 65 -20.58 0.12 -24.22
N SER A 66 -20.59 0.12 -25.55
CA SER A 66 -20.92 1.29 -26.37
C SER A 66 -22.40 1.34 -26.80
N VAL A 67 -23.19 0.31 -26.54
CA VAL A 67 -24.58 0.21 -26.97
C VAL A 67 -25.50 0.97 -25.99
N LYS A 68 -26.42 1.77 -26.52
CA LYS A 68 -27.53 2.34 -25.75
C LYS A 68 -28.66 1.32 -25.62
N LEU A 69 -29.08 1.02 -24.40
CA LEU A 69 -30.06 -0.01 -24.12
C LEU A 69 -31.45 0.63 -23.97
N PRO A 70 -32.48 0.12 -24.66
CA PRO A 70 -33.78 0.79 -24.71
C PRO A 70 -34.70 0.46 -23.53
N SER A 71 -34.36 -0.51 -22.68
CA SER A 71 -35.19 -0.93 -21.53
C SER A 71 -34.35 -1.39 -20.33
N LEU A 72 -34.99 -1.40 -19.15
CA LEU A 72 -34.42 -1.91 -17.90
C LEU A 72 -34.10 -3.40 -17.97
N GLU A 73 -34.98 -4.21 -18.56
CA GLU A 73 -34.79 -5.67 -18.71
C GLU A 73 -33.54 -5.99 -19.53
N LEU A 74 -33.33 -5.29 -20.65
CA LEU A 74 -32.14 -5.48 -21.49
C LEU A 74 -30.86 -4.98 -20.78
N SER A 75 -30.99 -3.96 -19.92
CA SER A 75 -29.89 -3.49 -19.07
C SER A 75 -29.52 -4.52 -18.01
N LYS A 76 -30.50 -5.14 -17.34
CA LYS A 76 -30.30 -6.25 -16.40
C LYS A 76 -29.63 -7.43 -17.08
N LEU A 77 -30.11 -7.85 -18.25
CA LEU A 77 -29.53 -8.95 -19.02
C LEU A 77 -28.08 -8.67 -19.43
N THR A 78 -27.78 -7.44 -19.88
CA THR A 78 -26.44 -7.02 -20.28
C THR A 78 -25.47 -7.02 -19.09
N VAL A 79 -25.85 -6.39 -17.98
CA VAL A 79 -25.03 -6.35 -16.75
C VAL A 79 -24.82 -7.77 -16.23
N GLY A 80 -25.87 -8.60 -16.17
CA GLY A 80 -25.78 -10.01 -15.77
C GLY A 80 -24.77 -10.78 -16.62
N SER A 81 -24.87 -10.67 -17.95
CA SER A 81 -23.97 -11.35 -18.89
C SER A 81 -22.51 -10.88 -18.77
N LEU A 82 -22.27 -9.59 -18.51
CA LEU A 82 -20.93 -9.06 -18.26
C LEU A 82 -20.35 -9.58 -16.93
N LEU A 83 -21.17 -9.67 -15.88
CA LEU A 83 -20.75 -10.21 -14.59
C LEU A 83 -20.46 -11.72 -14.67
N GLU A 84 -21.24 -12.48 -15.44
CA GLU A 84 -20.97 -13.90 -15.73
C GLU A 84 -19.69 -14.07 -16.55
N CYS A 85 -19.49 -13.23 -17.58
CA CYS A 85 -18.26 -13.21 -18.37
C CYS A 85 -17.04 -12.91 -17.49
N LEU A 86 -17.18 -12.01 -16.52
CA LEU A 86 -16.12 -11.67 -15.57
C LEU A 86 -15.79 -12.85 -14.63
N ALA A 87 -16.81 -13.59 -14.18
CA ALA A 87 -16.62 -14.79 -13.38
C ALA A 87 -15.94 -15.92 -14.17
N MET A 88 -16.26 -16.08 -15.46
CA MET A 88 -15.65 -17.09 -16.34
C MET A 88 -14.24 -16.71 -16.83
N TYR A 89 -13.98 -15.42 -17.06
CA TYR A 89 -12.73 -14.93 -17.64
C TYR A 89 -12.09 -13.77 -16.85
N PRO A 90 -11.54 -14.01 -15.65
CA PRO A 90 -10.90 -12.97 -14.82
C PRO A 90 -9.76 -12.20 -15.51
N LYS A 91 -9.10 -12.81 -16.51
CA LYS A 91 -8.03 -12.16 -17.29
C LYS A 91 -8.52 -10.97 -18.13
N SER A 92 -9.82 -10.89 -18.41
CA SER A 92 -10.46 -9.78 -19.15
C SER A 92 -11.08 -8.74 -18.21
N GLU A 93 -10.71 -8.73 -16.92
CA GLU A 93 -11.29 -7.83 -15.90
C GLU A 93 -11.27 -6.36 -16.30
N ALA A 94 -10.14 -5.85 -16.79
CA ALA A 94 -10.02 -4.44 -17.16
C ALA A 94 -10.98 -4.04 -18.31
N ASP A 95 -11.06 -4.85 -19.37
CA ASP A 95 -11.98 -4.63 -20.49
C ASP A 95 -13.45 -4.68 -20.02
N ILE A 96 -13.79 -5.60 -19.12
CA ILE A 96 -15.16 -5.76 -18.61
C ILE A 96 -15.53 -4.61 -17.66
N PHE A 97 -14.61 -4.16 -16.80
CA PHE A 97 -14.83 -2.98 -15.96
C PHE A 97 -15.04 -1.73 -16.82
N HIS A 98 -14.26 -1.56 -17.89
CA HIS A 98 -14.46 -0.49 -18.85
C HIS A 98 -15.86 -0.56 -19.49
N ALA A 99 -16.31 -1.75 -19.89
CA ALA A 99 -17.64 -1.93 -20.45
C ALA A 99 -18.75 -1.65 -19.44
N LEU A 100 -18.66 -2.18 -18.22
CA LEU A 100 -19.63 -1.92 -17.14
C LEU A 100 -19.71 -0.42 -16.80
N PHE A 101 -18.57 0.25 -16.75
CA PHE A 101 -18.52 1.70 -16.54
C PHE A 101 -19.24 2.46 -17.67
N SER A 102 -18.98 2.07 -18.91
CA SER A 102 -19.60 2.68 -20.10
C SER A 102 -21.11 2.41 -20.13
N VAL A 103 -21.55 1.19 -19.79
CA VAL A 103 -22.98 0.84 -19.66
C VAL A 103 -23.64 1.70 -18.59
N GLY A 104 -22.99 1.90 -17.45
CA GLY A 104 -23.53 2.72 -16.37
C GLY A 104 -23.65 4.20 -16.72
N GLN A 105 -22.71 4.73 -17.48
CA GLN A 105 -22.72 6.10 -18.02
C GLN A 105 -23.77 6.30 -19.13
N ASN A 106 -24.00 5.28 -19.95
CA ASN A 106 -24.94 5.32 -21.07
C ASN A 106 -26.40 5.09 -20.65
N ASN A 107 -26.63 4.33 -19.57
CA ASN A 107 -27.94 3.84 -19.14
C ASN A 107 -28.16 4.09 -17.63
N GLU A 108 -27.90 5.32 -17.19
CA GLU A 108 -27.82 5.70 -15.77
C GLU A 108 -29.07 5.41 -14.95
N ASN A 109 -30.27 5.74 -15.46
CA ASN A 109 -31.55 5.45 -14.80
C ASN A 109 -31.71 3.96 -14.51
N TYR A 110 -31.39 3.11 -15.48
CA TYR A 110 -31.50 1.66 -15.34
C TYR A 110 -30.42 1.10 -14.41
N SER A 111 -29.22 1.66 -14.46
CA SER A 111 -28.10 1.24 -13.62
C SER A 111 -28.38 1.48 -12.14
N VAL A 112 -28.99 2.62 -11.79
CA VAL A 112 -29.42 2.90 -10.41
C VAL A 112 -30.45 1.89 -9.94
N SER A 113 -31.47 1.59 -10.73
CA SER A 113 -32.47 0.57 -10.38
C SER A 113 -31.88 -0.83 -10.25
N ILE A 114 -30.89 -1.19 -11.08
CA ILE A 114 -30.16 -2.46 -10.96
C ILE A 114 -29.39 -2.52 -9.64
N ILE A 115 -28.79 -1.41 -9.21
CA ILE A 115 -28.05 -1.34 -7.95
C ILE A 115 -29.03 -1.37 -6.76
N GLU A 116 -30.17 -0.69 -6.84
CA GLU A 116 -31.22 -0.78 -5.82
C GLU A 116 -31.69 -2.23 -5.64
N ASP A 117 -31.84 -2.99 -6.73
CA ASP A 117 -32.23 -4.41 -6.66
C ASP A 117 -31.09 -5.32 -6.11
N LEU A 118 -29.83 -5.01 -6.43
CA LEU A 118 -28.68 -5.88 -6.16
C LEU A 118 -27.78 -5.42 -4.99
N HIS A 119 -28.10 -4.32 -4.30
CA HIS A 119 -27.25 -3.80 -3.23
C HIS A 119 -27.07 -4.79 -2.07
N HIS A 120 -28.07 -5.65 -1.82
CA HIS A 120 -27.97 -6.72 -0.82
C HIS A 120 -26.90 -7.76 -1.16
N GLU A 121 -26.53 -7.93 -2.43
CA GLU A 121 -25.41 -8.80 -2.82
C GLU A 121 -24.04 -8.18 -2.54
N ILE A 122 -24.00 -6.85 -2.33
CA ILE A 122 -22.80 -6.09 -1.95
C ILE A 122 -22.62 -6.10 -0.42
N GLU A 123 -23.71 -6.18 0.35
CA GLU A 123 -23.67 -6.20 1.82
C GLU A 123 -23.28 -7.59 2.39
N PRO A 124 -22.39 -7.65 3.41
CA PRO A 124 -22.13 -8.87 4.15
C PRO A 124 -23.30 -9.19 5.08
N TRP A 125 -24.10 -10.20 4.72
CA TRP A 125 -24.86 -10.92 5.76
C TRP A 125 -23.85 -11.59 6.68
N GLY A 126 -23.99 -11.32 7.99
CA GLY A 126 -23.13 -11.85 9.04
C GLY A 126 -22.78 -13.31 8.82
N ASP A 127 -21.50 -13.63 9.03
CA ASP A 127 -20.83 -14.93 8.85
C ASP A 127 -20.37 -15.38 7.45
N LYS A 128 -20.74 -14.73 6.34
CA LYS A 128 -20.10 -15.04 5.04
C LYS A 128 -19.10 -13.96 4.65
N LYS A 129 -17.81 -14.27 4.78
CA LYS A 129 -16.66 -13.54 4.21
C LYS A 129 -16.99 -13.07 2.78
N LEU A 130 -17.31 -11.79 2.60
CA LEU A 130 -17.16 -11.14 1.30
C LEU A 130 -15.66 -11.07 1.02
N GLY A 131 -15.14 -12.10 0.35
CA GLY A 131 -13.81 -12.01 -0.22
C GLY A 131 -13.83 -10.86 -1.22
N CYS A 132 -12.92 -9.89 -1.08
CA CYS A 132 -12.68 -8.87 -2.10
C CYS A 132 -12.21 -9.47 -3.45
N ASN A 133 -12.14 -10.80 -3.56
CA ASN A 133 -11.98 -11.59 -4.78
C ASN A 133 -13.31 -11.88 -5.50
N ASN A 134 -14.46 -11.44 -4.98
CA ASN A 134 -15.72 -11.60 -5.69
C ASN A 134 -15.78 -10.60 -6.86
N HIS A 135 -15.41 -11.09 -8.04
CA HIS A 135 -15.43 -10.33 -9.28
C HIS A 135 -16.82 -9.71 -9.55
N LYS A 136 -17.90 -10.40 -9.18
CA LYS A 136 -19.28 -9.91 -9.30
C LYS A 136 -19.50 -8.62 -8.49
N VAL A 137 -19.03 -8.60 -7.25
CA VAL A 137 -19.14 -7.43 -6.35
C VAL A 137 -18.31 -6.26 -6.88
N ALA A 138 -17.10 -6.51 -7.35
CA ALA A 138 -16.26 -5.48 -7.96
C ALA A 138 -16.94 -4.85 -9.20
N GLY A 139 -17.56 -5.68 -10.05
CA GLY A 139 -18.33 -5.20 -11.20
C GLY A 139 -19.56 -4.37 -10.83
N LEU A 140 -20.30 -4.78 -9.78
CA LEU A 140 -21.44 -4.00 -9.26
C LEU A 140 -21.01 -2.66 -8.67
N ILE A 141 -19.88 -2.62 -7.97
CA ILE A 141 -19.28 -1.39 -7.45
C ILE A 141 -18.89 -0.45 -8.60
N VAL A 142 -18.27 -0.99 -9.66
CA VAL A 142 -17.95 -0.22 -10.87
C VAL A 142 -19.22 0.39 -11.48
N LEU A 143 -20.30 -0.39 -11.60
CA LEU A 143 -21.57 0.10 -12.11
C LEU A 143 -22.12 1.24 -11.23
N ALA A 144 -22.05 1.10 -9.90
CA ALA A 144 -22.50 2.14 -8.96
C ALA A 144 -21.70 3.43 -9.02
N VAL A 145 -20.37 3.32 -9.12
CA VAL A 145 -19.50 4.48 -9.31
C VAL A 145 -19.82 5.15 -10.65
N SER A 146 -19.98 4.39 -11.72
CA SER A 146 -20.22 4.94 -13.06
C SER A 146 -21.55 5.68 -13.19
N ALA A 147 -22.64 5.12 -12.64
CA ALA A 147 -23.97 5.74 -12.70
C ALA A 147 -24.06 7.04 -11.86
N SER A 148 -23.26 7.13 -10.79
CA SER A 148 -23.27 8.27 -9.87
C SER A 148 -22.37 9.43 -10.31
N LEU A 149 -21.39 9.18 -11.19
CA LEU A 149 -20.46 10.20 -11.69
C LEU A 149 -21.09 11.25 -12.62
N LYS A 150 -22.18 10.92 -13.32
CA LYS A 150 -22.74 11.77 -14.39
C LYS A 150 -23.83 12.74 -13.92
N HIS A 151 -24.62 12.36 -12.91
CA HIS A 151 -25.64 13.24 -12.32
C HIS A 151 -25.74 13.08 -10.80
N GLU A 152 -25.70 14.21 -10.08
CA GLU A 152 -25.73 14.27 -8.61
C GLU A 152 -26.98 13.64 -7.99
N ASN A 153 -28.13 13.72 -8.67
CA ASN A 153 -29.40 13.17 -8.17
C ASN A 153 -29.39 11.64 -8.00
N PHE A 154 -28.58 10.93 -8.79
CA PHE A 154 -28.46 9.46 -8.69
C PHE A 154 -27.52 9.02 -7.56
N ARG A 155 -26.61 9.90 -7.15
CA ARG A 155 -25.71 9.69 -6.01
C ARG A 155 -26.47 9.55 -4.69
N LEU A 156 -27.62 10.20 -4.58
CA LEU A 156 -28.51 10.12 -3.40
C LEU A 156 -29.35 8.84 -3.36
N ARG A 157 -29.54 8.16 -4.51
CA ARG A 157 -30.32 6.91 -4.60
C ARG A 157 -29.48 5.67 -4.31
N ILE A 158 -28.18 5.72 -4.59
CA ILE A 158 -27.27 4.62 -4.33
C ILE A 158 -26.90 4.61 -2.83
N PRO A 159 -27.05 3.48 -2.12
CA PRO A 159 -26.67 3.38 -0.71
C PRO A 159 -25.23 3.83 -0.47
N GLN A 160 -25.03 4.79 0.44
CA GLN A 160 -23.72 5.41 0.67
C GLN A 160 -22.63 4.41 1.08
N LYS A 161 -23.01 3.32 1.77
CA LYS A 161 -22.10 2.23 2.13
C LYS A 161 -21.40 1.61 0.91
N ILE A 162 -22.02 1.61 -0.28
CA ILE A 162 -21.39 1.08 -1.51
C ILE A 162 -20.13 1.87 -1.86
N PHE A 163 -20.11 3.19 -1.64
CA PHE A 163 -18.92 4.01 -1.86
C PHE A 163 -17.81 3.72 -0.82
N SER A 164 -18.17 3.30 0.38
CA SER A 164 -17.19 2.84 1.38
C SER A 164 -16.49 1.55 0.94
N TYR A 165 -17.23 0.63 0.30
CA TYR A 165 -16.65 -0.55 -0.32
C TYR A 165 -15.83 -0.19 -1.56
N ALA A 166 -16.29 0.76 -2.37
CA ALA A 166 -15.54 1.23 -3.55
C ALA A 166 -14.12 1.70 -3.21
N ALA A 167 -13.90 2.31 -2.04
CA ALA A 167 -12.56 2.67 -1.56
C ALA A 167 -11.65 1.45 -1.35
N VAL A 168 -12.20 0.31 -0.91
CA VAL A 168 -11.44 -0.96 -0.77
C VAL A 168 -11.06 -1.52 -2.14
N PHE A 169 -11.91 -1.35 -3.14
CA PHE A 169 -11.65 -1.79 -4.52
C PHE A 169 -10.93 -0.74 -5.38
N PHE A 170 -10.60 0.44 -4.83
CA PHE A 170 -10.03 1.56 -5.58
C PHE A 170 -8.80 1.17 -6.39
N GLY A 171 -7.90 0.38 -5.82
CA GLY A 171 -6.70 -0.09 -6.54
C GLY A 171 -7.02 -0.90 -7.80
N ARG A 172 -8.02 -1.79 -7.74
CA ARG A 172 -8.45 -2.60 -8.89
C ARG A 172 -9.18 -1.74 -9.93
N ILE A 173 -10.03 -0.83 -9.46
CA ILE A 173 -10.87 0.02 -10.31
C ILE A 173 -10.02 1.08 -11.03
N SER A 174 -9.11 1.74 -10.32
CA SER A 174 -8.22 2.77 -10.89
C SER A 174 -7.32 2.21 -11.99
N HIS A 175 -6.76 1.00 -11.79
CA HIS A 175 -5.98 0.33 -12.82
C HIS A 175 -6.79 0.05 -14.10
N ALA A 176 -8.08 -0.28 -13.98
CA ALA A 176 -8.94 -0.52 -15.15
C ALA A 176 -9.34 0.75 -15.89
N PHE A 177 -9.21 1.93 -15.26
CA PHE A 177 -9.67 3.21 -15.79
C PHE A 177 -8.57 4.20 -16.14
N VAL A 178 -7.31 3.77 -16.21
CA VAL A 178 -6.16 4.63 -16.54
C VAL A 178 -6.40 5.51 -17.78
N ASP A 179 -7.14 5.00 -18.77
CA ASP A 179 -7.44 5.72 -20.02
C ASP A 179 -8.68 6.63 -19.96
N ILE A 180 -9.57 6.44 -18.98
CA ILE A 180 -10.88 7.12 -18.89
C ILE A 180 -10.89 8.17 -17.77
N LEU A 181 -10.41 7.78 -16.59
CA LEU A 181 -10.46 8.58 -15.38
C LEU A 181 -9.09 8.55 -14.71
N ASP A 182 -8.53 9.74 -14.51
CA ASP A 182 -7.36 9.89 -13.69
C ASP A 182 -7.64 9.32 -12.29
N ALA A 183 -6.67 8.54 -11.77
CA ALA A 183 -6.81 7.85 -10.49
C ALA A 183 -7.14 8.84 -9.37
N ASN A 184 -6.61 10.07 -9.45
CA ASN A 184 -6.86 11.11 -8.46
C ASN A 184 -8.26 11.68 -8.54
N SER A 185 -8.80 11.81 -9.75
CA SER A 185 -10.18 12.23 -9.98
C SER A 185 -11.18 11.21 -9.43
N LEU A 186 -10.93 9.92 -9.65
CA LEU A 186 -11.72 8.84 -9.06
C LEU A 186 -11.61 8.83 -7.52
N LEU A 187 -10.40 9.06 -7.00
CA LEU A 187 -10.15 9.11 -5.56
C LEU A 187 -10.85 10.29 -4.89
N ARG A 188 -10.78 11.48 -5.48
CA ARG A 188 -11.53 12.66 -5.03
C ARG A 188 -13.02 12.37 -4.97
N TYR A 189 -13.56 11.78 -6.03
CA TYR A 189 -14.97 11.40 -6.08
C TYR A 189 -15.36 10.45 -4.95
N LEU A 190 -14.61 9.35 -4.77
CA LEU A 190 -14.88 8.37 -3.71
C LEU A 190 -14.68 8.95 -2.30
N SER A 191 -13.70 9.82 -2.11
CA SER A 191 -13.46 10.50 -0.83
C SER A 191 -14.60 11.45 -0.47
N HIS A 192 -15.11 12.19 -1.46
CA HIS A 192 -16.26 13.06 -1.29
C HIS A 192 -17.53 12.25 -1.00
N CYS A 193 -17.71 11.09 -1.63
CA CYS A 193 -18.80 10.15 -1.29
C CYS A 193 -18.64 9.55 0.10
N GLY A 194 -17.40 9.33 0.55
CA GLY A 194 -17.08 8.77 1.86
C GLY A 194 -17.31 9.73 3.03
N LYS A 195 -17.02 11.03 2.86
CA LYS A 195 -17.22 12.07 3.90
C LYS A 195 -18.69 12.18 4.35
N TRP A 196 -19.63 11.98 3.45
CA TRP A 196 -21.08 11.98 3.75
C TRP A 196 -21.51 10.84 4.68
N CYS A 197 -20.73 9.75 4.75
CA CYS A 197 -21.01 8.64 5.65
C CYS A 197 -20.72 9.00 7.14
N SER A 198 -20.01 10.11 7.39
CA SER A 198 -19.74 10.65 8.73
C SER A 198 -20.64 11.83 9.11
N GLU A 199 -21.19 12.57 8.14
CA GLU A 199 -21.96 13.81 8.35
C GLU A 199 -23.49 13.64 8.28
N ALA A 200 -24.01 12.43 8.04
CA ALA A 200 -25.45 12.14 8.01
C ALA A 200 -26.16 12.23 9.39
N GLN A 201 -25.62 13.01 10.33
CA GLN A 201 -26.30 13.45 11.56
C GLN A 201 -26.45 14.99 11.68
N SER A 202 -26.04 15.77 10.69
CA SER A 202 -26.28 17.22 10.73
C SER A 202 -26.65 17.79 9.36
N GLU A 203 -27.88 18.28 9.25
CA GLU A 203 -28.35 19.10 8.13
C GLU A 203 -27.51 20.39 8.01
N SER A 204 -26.85 20.61 6.87
CA SER A 204 -26.98 21.89 6.13
C SER A 204 -26.25 21.87 4.77
N VAL A 205 -27.06 22.10 3.74
CA VAL A 205 -26.86 22.82 2.48
C VAL A 205 -25.46 22.86 1.81
N CYS A 206 -25.45 22.26 0.62
CA CYS A 206 -24.44 22.31 -0.45
C CYS A 206 -24.17 23.72 -1.00
N LYS A 207 -22.93 23.92 -1.49
CA LYS A 207 -22.62 24.53 -2.80
C LYS A 207 -21.10 24.50 -3.05
N SER A 208 -20.62 23.63 -3.94
CA SER A 208 -19.64 23.99 -4.98
C SER A 208 -19.41 22.83 -5.94
N VAL A 209 -19.51 23.17 -7.21
CA VAL A 209 -19.39 22.34 -8.40
C VAL A 209 -17.92 22.07 -8.68
N VAL A 210 -17.56 20.83 -8.99
CA VAL A 210 -16.38 20.55 -9.83
C VAL A 210 -16.88 19.83 -11.06
N GLY A 211 -17.09 20.60 -12.14
CA GLY A 211 -17.18 20.04 -13.48
C GLY A 211 -15.84 19.40 -13.82
N PHE A 212 -15.88 18.20 -14.39
CA PHE A 212 -14.69 17.50 -14.88
C PHE A 212 -13.98 18.36 -15.92
N ALA A 213 -12.84 18.96 -15.55
CA ALA A 213 -11.97 19.65 -16.49
C ALA A 213 -10.97 18.64 -17.10
N PRO A 214 -10.66 18.74 -18.41
CA PRO A 214 -9.63 17.92 -19.05
C PRO A 214 -8.23 18.27 -18.51
N LYS A 215 -7.32 17.31 -18.68
CA LYS A 215 -5.95 17.12 -18.14
C LYS A 215 -4.99 18.30 -17.91
N ASP A 216 -5.32 19.56 -18.23
CA ASP A 216 -4.31 20.62 -18.35
C ASP A 216 -4.31 21.72 -17.29
N GLN A 217 -5.16 21.69 -16.26
CA GLN A 217 -5.08 22.71 -15.19
C GLN A 217 -5.50 22.17 -13.82
N LEU A 218 -4.53 21.80 -12.97
CA LEU A 218 -4.53 22.12 -11.52
C LEU A 218 -3.24 21.61 -10.85
N GLN A 219 -2.27 22.50 -10.66
CA GLN A 219 -1.21 22.34 -9.66
C GLN A 219 -1.70 22.99 -8.36
N THR A 220 -2.02 22.19 -7.34
CA THR A 220 -2.12 22.68 -5.95
C THR A 220 -1.48 21.68 -4.97
N PRO A 221 -0.60 22.12 -4.04
CA PRO A 221 0.13 21.29 -3.07
C PRO A 221 -0.75 20.45 -2.13
N ASP A 222 -2.01 20.84 -1.88
CA ASP A 222 -2.90 20.17 -0.92
C ASP A 222 -3.35 18.75 -1.36
N TYR A 223 -3.34 18.47 -2.66
CA TYR A 223 -3.82 17.19 -3.21
C TYR A 223 -2.91 16.00 -2.85
N ILE A 224 -1.59 16.21 -2.77
CA ILE A 224 -0.63 15.14 -2.46
C ILE A 224 -0.78 14.71 -1.00
N LEU A 225 -0.95 15.69 -0.10
CA LEU A 225 -1.16 15.43 1.31
C LEU A 225 -2.47 14.68 1.56
N ASP A 226 -3.54 15.03 0.85
CA ASP A 226 -4.81 14.32 0.90
C ASP A 226 -4.68 12.85 0.44
N ALA A 227 -3.95 12.61 -0.65
CA ALA A 227 -3.70 11.26 -1.17
C ALA A 227 -2.88 10.41 -0.19
N VAL A 228 -1.85 11.00 0.40
CA VAL A 228 -1.00 10.37 1.42
C VAL A 228 -1.81 10.09 2.71
N ASN A 229 -2.68 11.01 3.13
CA ASN A 229 -3.55 10.84 4.29
C ASN A 229 -4.66 9.80 4.10
N LEU A 230 -5.00 9.46 2.85
CA LEU A 230 -5.92 8.37 2.58
C LEU A 230 -5.34 7.00 2.93
N ILE A 231 -4.01 6.88 3.03
CA ILE A 231 -3.33 5.62 3.31
C ILE A 231 -3.65 5.11 4.72
N PRO A 232 -3.43 5.87 5.82
CA PRO A 232 -3.88 5.47 7.15
C PRO A 232 -5.37 5.11 7.20
N ILE A 233 -6.23 5.89 6.53
CA ILE A 233 -7.69 5.64 6.48
C ILE A 233 -8.00 4.30 5.81
N THR A 234 -7.37 4.04 4.67
CA THR A 234 -7.54 2.79 3.92
C THR A 234 -7.04 1.61 4.73
N VAL A 235 -5.86 1.73 5.33
CA VAL A 235 -5.25 0.71 6.20
C VAL A 235 -6.17 0.37 7.37
N LYS A 236 -6.75 1.37 8.06
CA LYS A 236 -7.71 1.14 9.14
C LYS A 236 -8.96 0.39 8.66
N ARG A 237 -9.49 0.73 7.49
CA ARG A 237 -10.65 0.03 6.90
C ARG A 237 -10.33 -1.43 6.57
N LEU A 238 -9.09 -1.70 6.13
CA LEU A 238 -8.61 -3.06 5.86
C LEU A 238 -8.39 -3.87 7.15
N TRP A 239 -8.32 -3.24 8.33
CA TRP A 239 -8.03 -3.94 9.59
C TRP A 239 -9.01 -5.07 9.90
N GLY A 240 -10.31 -4.85 9.70
CA GLY A 240 -11.32 -5.90 9.88
C GLY A 240 -11.08 -7.11 8.97
N LEU A 241 -10.57 -6.87 7.75
CA LEU A 241 -10.20 -7.94 6.83
C LEU A 241 -8.94 -8.69 7.28
N VAL A 242 -7.96 -7.98 7.86
CA VAL A 242 -6.78 -8.60 8.48
C VAL A 242 -7.19 -9.55 9.61
N ILE A 243 -8.04 -9.08 10.53
CA ILE A 243 -8.54 -9.89 11.66
C ILE A 243 -9.30 -11.12 11.14
N SER A 244 -10.11 -10.96 10.09
CA SER A 244 -10.84 -12.08 9.48
C SER A 244 -9.94 -13.07 8.73
N GLY A 245 -8.66 -12.74 8.50
CA GLY A 245 -7.71 -13.56 7.74
C GLY A 245 -7.93 -13.50 6.22
N CYS A 246 -8.39 -12.37 5.68
CA CYS A 246 -8.47 -12.12 4.23
C CYS A 246 -7.16 -11.51 3.71
N THR A 247 -6.03 -12.19 3.97
CA THR A 247 -4.68 -11.65 3.74
C THR A 247 -4.40 -11.34 2.27
N SER A 248 -4.89 -12.15 1.33
CA SER A 248 -4.62 -11.95 -0.10
C SER A 248 -5.22 -10.65 -0.62
N GLU A 249 -6.41 -10.30 -0.13
CA GLU A 249 -7.19 -9.12 -0.46
C GLU A 249 -6.54 -7.86 0.12
N VAL A 250 -6.15 -7.94 1.40
CA VAL A 250 -5.41 -6.87 2.07
C VAL A 250 -4.08 -6.60 1.36
N LEU A 251 -3.30 -7.66 1.08
CA LEU A 251 -2.02 -7.53 0.39
C LEU A 251 -2.17 -7.00 -1.04
N GLY A 252 -3.25 -7.36 -1.74
CA GLY A 252 -3.59 -6.85 -3.06
C GLY A 252 -3.89 -5.36 -3.03
N THR A 253 -4.74 -4.92 -2.11
CA THR A 253 -5.11 -3.50 -1.94
C THR A 253 -3.90 -2.66 -1.56
N LEU A 254 -3.10 -3.11 -0.57
CA LEU A 254 -1.88 -2.44 -0.15
C LEU A 254 -0.80 -2.39 -1.23
N ARG A 255 -0.78 -3.36 -2.17
CA ARG A 255 0.11 -3.32 -3.34
C ARG A 255 -0.30 -2.17 -4.27
N CYS A 256 -1.59 -2.04 -4.56
CA CYS A 256 -2.09 -0.96 -5.40
C CYS A 256 -1.79 0.41 -4.77
N CYS A 257 -2.06 0.57 -3.47
CA CYS A 257 -1.72 1.82 -2.76
C CYS A 257 -0.23 2.16 -2.86
N LYS A 258 0.64 1.15 -2.72
CA LYS A 258 2.09 1.33 -2.87
C LYS A 258 2.47 1.79 -4.28
N GLU A 259 1.85 1.23 -5.31
CA GLU A 259 2.09 1.61 -6.71
C GLU A 259 1.62 3.04 -6.98
N SER A 260 0.43 3.42 -6.50
CA SER A 260 -0.09 4.80 -6.62
C SER A 260 0.80 5.83 -5.91
N LEU A 261 1.31 5.54 -4.70
CA LEU A 261 2.23 6.45 -4.01
C LEU A 261 3.56 6.62 -4.75
N ARG A 262 4.05 5.56 -5.42
CA ARG A 262 5.30 5.64 -6.20
C ARG A 262 5.17 6.54 -7.41
N THR A 263 3.99 6.61 -8.04
CA THR A 263 3.75 7.56 -9.12
C THR A 263 3.82 9.01 -8.62
N ILE A 264 3.25 9.28 -7.44
CA ILE A 264 3.26 10.62 -6.81
C ILE A 264 4.68 11.04 -6.40
N SER A 265 5.49 10.11 -5.88
CA SER A 265 6.87 10.38 -5.43
C SER A 265 7.80 10.90 -6.52
N SER A 266 7.43 10.78 -7.80
CA SER A 266 8.27 11.24 -8.92
C SER A 266 8.07 12.72 -9.29
N GLU A 267 7.06 13.38 -8.71
CA GLU A 267 6.58 14.68 -9.19
C GLU A 267 6.99 15.87 -8.30
N THR A 268 7.30 15.68 -7.01
CA THR A 268 7.57 16.80 -6.07
C THR A 268 8.50 16.46 -4.91
N ASP A 269 9.47 17.33 -4.61
CA ASP A 269 10.41 17.16 -3.49
C ASP A 269 9.80 17.47 -2.11
N GLU A 270 8.82 18.37 -2.03
CA GLU A 270 8.28 18.91 -0.76
C GLU A 270 7.60 17.86 0.14
N PHE A 271 6.98 16.82 -0.45
CA PHE A 271 6.25 15.77 0.27
C PHE A 271 7.02 14.45 0.36
N THR A 272 8.30 14.43 -0.03
CA THR A 272 9.10 13.21 -0.12
C THR A 272 9.13 12.45 1.21
N GLY A 273 9.26 13.16 2.33
CA GLY A 273 9.27 12.56 3.67
C GLY A 273 7.96 11.87 4.03
N ALA A 274 6.82 12.54 3.84
CA ALA A 274 5.49 11.97 4.12
C ALA A 274 5.15 10.78 3.20
N VAL A 275 5.54 10.84 1.92
CA VAL A 275 5.37 9.72 0.97
C VAL A 275 6.25 8.53 1.37
N ALA A 276 7.52 8.78 1.71
CA ALA A 276 8.43 7.75 2.19
C ALA A 276 7.92 7.08 3.48
N PHE A 277 7.39 7.88 4.41
CA PHE A 277 6.74 7.38 5.63
C PHE A 277 5.54 6.49 5.29
N ALA A 278 4.63 6.95 4.43
CA ALA A 278 3.46 6.17 4.03
C ALA A 278 3.83 4.85 3.35
N LEU A 279 4.87 4.84 2.51
CA LEU A 279 5.40 3.63 1.88
C LEU A 279 5.95 2.64 2.92
N GLN A 280 6.68 3.12 3.93
CA GLN A 280 7.22 2.31 5.02
C GLN A 280 6.09 1.77 5.92
N TYR A 281 5.10 2.61 6.23
CA TYR A 281 3.91 2.21 6.97
C TYR A 281 3.12 1.11 6.25
N ILE A 282 2.87 1.26 4.94
CA ILE A 282 2.26 0.19 4.11
C ILE A 282 3.10 -1.09 4.20
N HIS A 283 4.43 -0.99 4.15
CA HIS A 283 5.30 -2.17 4.26
C HIS A 283 5.10 -2.91 5.59
N ILE A 284 5.09 -2.17 6.71
CA ILE A 284 4.84 -2.70 8.05
C ILE A 284 3.47 -3.37 8.13
N VAL A 285 2.42 -2.72 7.65
CA VAL A 285 1.04 -3.28 7.65
C VAL A 285 0.98 -4.56 6.82
N LYS A 286 1.70 -4.64 5.69
CA LYS A 286 1.80 -5.88 4.90
C LYS A 286 2.50 -7.00 5.66
N LEU A 287 3.53 -6.70 6.45
CA LEU A 287 4.21 -7.68 7.29
C LEU A 287 3.30 -8.16 8.43
N ILE A 288 2.65 -7.22 9.14
CA ILE A 288 1.66 -7.53 10.18
C ILE A 288 0.55 -8.41 9.62
N SER A 289 -0.01 -8.07 8.45
CA SER A 289 -1.09 -8.86 7.82
C SER A 289 -0.67 -10.30 7.53
N LYS A 290 0.58 -10.52 7.10
CA LYS A 290 1.12 -11.87 6.87
C LYS A 290 1.29 -12.64 8.17
N ILE A 291 1.83 -12.00 9.21
CA ILE A 291 2.01 -12.58 10.54
C ILE A 291 0.63 -12.90 11.17
N TRP A 292 -0.35 -12.02 10.99
CA TRP A 292 -1.67 -12.17 11.58
C TRP A 292 -2.42 -13.41 11.08
N GLU A 293 -2.21 -13.78 9.81
CA GLU A 293 -2.82 -14.98 9.21
C GLU A 293 -2.53 -16.27 10.01
N HIS A 294 -1.40 -16.33 10.71
CA HIS A 294 -1.01 -17.47 11.55
C HIS A 294 -1.90 -17.65 12.78
N PHE A 295 -2.61 -16.60 13.20
CA PHE A 295 -3.44 -16.62 14.40
C PHE A 295 -4.92 -16.83 14.10
N VAL A 296 -5.30 -16.93 12.82
CA VAL A 296 -6.71 -17.03 12.40
C VAL A 296 -7.17 -18.51 12.41
N PRO A 297 -8.19 -18.90 13.21
CA PRO A 297 -8.55 -20.31 13.44
C PRO A 297 -9.09 -21.10 12.23
N SER A 298 -9.42 -20.45 11.11
CA SER A 298 -10.30 -21.00 10.06
C SER A 298 -9.64 -21.31 8.72
N ARG A 299 -8.34 -21.03 8.54
CA ARG A 299 -7.61 -21.46 7.34
C ARG A 299 -6.73 -22.63 7.70
N LYS A 300 -6.69 -23.65 6.82
CA LYS A 300 -5.74 -24.77 6.89
C LYS A 300 -4.40 -24.16 7.28
N CYS A 301 -3.87 -24.51 8.46
CA CYS A 301 -2.53 -24.12 8.84
C CYS A 301 -1.63 -24.56 7.69
N ASN A 302 -1.26 -23.63 6.82
CA ASN A 302 -0.11 -23.85 5.98
C ASN A 302 1.01 -23.99 7.00
N PHE A 303 1.49 -25.21 7.18
CA PHE A 303 2.71 -25.47 7.92
C PHE A 303 3.80 -24.71 7.17
N TYR A 304 3.97 -23.44 7.51
CA TYR A 304 5.08 -22.64 7.08
C TYR A 304 6.33 -23.41 7.53
N GLN A 305 7.29 -23.55 6.62
CA GLN A 305 8.56 -24.19 6.95
C GLN A 305 9.13 -23.50 8.20
N VAL A 306 9.61 -24.30 9.15
CA VAL A 306 10.25 -23.84 10.38
C VAL A 306 11.25 -22.73 10.03
N GLY A 307 11.11 -21.53 10.61
CA GLY A 307 11.94 -20.36 10.31
C GLY A 307 11.30 -19.25 9.47
N GLN A 308 10.24 -19.51 8.71
CA GLN A 308 9.64 -18.45 7.86
C GLN A 308 8.96 -17.34 8.67
N LEU A 309 8.36 -17.69 9.81
CA LEU A 309 7.75 -16.73 10.72
C LEU A 309 8.81 -15.88 11.44
N ASP A 310 9.93 -16.48 11.83
CA ASP A 310 11.08 -15.76 12.41
C ASP A 310 11.61 -14.69 11.46
N ILE A 311 11.75 -15.03 10.17
CA ILE A 311 12.16 -14.08 9.14
C ILE A 311 11.16 -12.93 8.99
N LEU A 312 9.85 -13.20 9.12
CA LEU A 312 8.83 -12.16 9.06
C LEU A 312 8.88 -11.24 10.28
N PHE A 313 9.09 -11.77 11.48
CA PHE A 313 9.26 -10.97 12.69
C PHE A 313 10.53 -10.13 12.65
N ALA A 314 11.66 -10.70 12.21
CA ALA A 314 12.91 -9.95 12.05
C ALA A 314 12.75 -8.79 11.05
N LYS A 315 12.03 -9.01 9.95
CA LYS A 315 11.71 -7.95 8.98
C LYS A 315 10.78 -6.89 9.56
N LEU A 316 9.79 -7.30 10.35
CA LEU A 316 8.85 -6.39 11.00
C LEU A 316 9.57 -5.52 12.04
N GLU A 317 10.37 -6.12 12.91
CA GLU A 317 11.18 -5.42 13.91
C GLU A 317 12.10 -4.40 13.24
N LYS A 318 12.87 -4.82 12.24
CA LYS A 318 13.74 -3.92 11.49
C LYS A 318 12.96 -2.76 10.85
N SER A 319 11.81 -3.05 10.21
CA SER A 319 11.00 -2.02 9.57
C SER A 319 10.41 -1.02 10.55
N LEU A 320 10.02 -1.47 11.76
CA LEU A 320 9.50 -0.62 12.83
C LEU A 320 10.59 0.27 13.43
N ILE A 321 11.80 -0.26 13.61
CA ILE A 321 12.97 0.53 14.01
C ILE A 321 13.24 1.62 12.95
N ASP A 322 13.25 1.24 11.67
CA ASP A 322 13.46 2.19 10.58
C ASP A 322 12.34 3.25 10.49
N LEU A 323 11.09 2.90 10.80
CA LEU A 323 9.99 3.87 10.87
C LEU A 323 10.14 4.81 12.08
N LYS A 324 10.60 4.29 13.22
CA LYS A 324 10.75 5.06 14.46
C LYS A 324 11.90 6.07 14.39
N PHE A 325 13.07 5.66 13.88
CA PHE A 325 14.27 6.50 13.90
C PHE A 325 14.59 7.13 12.53
N GLY A 326 14.03 6.61 11.43
CA GLY A 326 14.31 7.13 10.09
C GLY A 326 13.57 8.41 9.71
N PHE A 327 12.73 8.94 10.60
CA PHE A 327 11.86 10.10 10.32
C PHE A 327 11.89 11.09 11.48
N THR A 328 11.85 12.38 11.14
CA THR A 328 11.77 13.51 12.08
C THR A 328 10.49 14.31 11.83
N GLY A 329 10.09 15.14 12.81
CA GLY A 329 8.88 15.97 12.71
C GLY A 329 7.56 15.23 12.95
N LEU A 330 7.61 14.07 13.62
CA LEU A 330 6.44 13.34 14.09
C LEU A 330 5.83 14.03 15.32
N GLU A 331 4.51 13.98 15.45
CA GLU A 331 3.84 14.44 16.66
C GLU A 331 3.95 13.38 17.76
N LYS A 332 3.87 13.78 19.03
CA LYS A 332 3.96 12.85 20.18
C LYS A 332 2.92 11.73 20.11
N GLU A 333 1.74 12.02 19.54
CA GLU A 333 0.70 11.01 19.34
C GLU A 333 1.07 9.97 18.27
N ASP A 334 1.75 10.41 17.20
CA ASP A 334 2.24 9.52 16.13
C ASP A 334 3.39 8.65 16.64
N GLU A 335 4.31 9.22 17.43
CA GLU A 335 5.39 8.47 18.08
C GLU A 335 4.83 7.39 19.02
N LEU A 336 3.81 7.74 19.83
CA LEU A 336 3.12 6.80 20.69
C LEU A 336 2.46 5.67 19.87
N TYR A 337 1.86 6.02 18.74
CA TYR A 337 1.25 5.02 17.86
C TYR A 337 2.29 4.08 17.23
N ILE A 338 3.46 4.57 16.83
CA ILE A 338 4.57 3.72 16.37
C ILE A 338 5.01 2.78 17.50
N MET A 339 5.07 3.27 18.74
CA MET A 339 5.37 2.44 19.91
C MET A 339 4.29 1.38 20.17
N GLU A 340 3.01 1.69 19.96
CA GLU A 340 1.92 0.69 20.02
C GLU A 340 2.11 -0.43 18.99
N LEU A 341 2.59 -0.11 17.77
CA LEU A 341 2.91 -1.12 16.75
C LEU A 341 4.11 -1.99 17.15
N VAL A 342 5.12 -1.40 17.81
CA VAL A 342 6.25 -2.15 18.38
C VAL A 342 5.78 -3.12 19.45
N LEU A 343 4.94 -2.67 20.40
CA LEU A 343 4.35 -3.53 21.42
C LEU A 343 3.50 -4.65 20.81
N LEU A 344 2.69 -4.33 19.80
CA LEU A 344 1.91 -5.34 19.09
C LEU A 344 2.82 -6.41 18.46
N SER A 345 3.95 -6.01 17.90
CA SER A 345 4.93 -6.95 17.34
C SER A 345 5.47 -7.92 18.40
N TYR A 346 5.74 -7.44 19.61
CA TYR A 346 6.18 -8.27 20.73
C TYR A 346 5.08 -9.18 21.24
N VAL A 347 3.84 -8.67 21.39
CA VAL A 347 2.68 -9.48 21.79
C VAL A 347 2.42 -10.60 20.77
N MET A 348 2.48 -10.30 19.47
CA MET A 348 2.34 -11.31 18.42
C MET A 348 3.46 -12.34 18.49
N ALA A 349 4.72 -11.92 18.66
CA ALA A 349 5.85 -12.84 18.73
C ALA A 349 5.77 -13.76 19.96
N LEU A 350 5.39 -13.24 21.13
CA LEU A 350 5.15 -14.05 22.32
C LEU A 350 3.95 -15.00 22.16
N SER A 351 3.00 -14.67 21.29
CA SER A 351 1.82 -15.51 21.00
C SER A 351 2.12 -16.66 20.03
N SER A 352 3.15 -16.55 19.19
CA SER A 352 3.48 -17.54 18.16
C SER A 352 4.54 -18.55 18.58
N PHE A 353 5.44 -18.19 19.50
CA PHE A 353 6.59 -19.03 19.90
C PHE A 353 6.44 -19.59 21.31
N HIS A 354 7.26 -20.59 21.64
CA HIS A 354 7.57 -20.86 23.05
C HIS A 354 8.31 -19.63 23.58
N VAL A 355 7.78 -19.01 24.64
CA VAL A 355 8.20 -17.71 25.20
C VAL A 355 9.72 -17.49 25.14
N HIS A 356 10.17 -16.55 24.30
CA HIS A 356 11.56 -16.11 24.30
C HIS A 356 11.76 -15.03 25.38
N CYS A 357 12.58 -15.32 26.40
CA CYS A 357 12.89 -14.38 27.49
C CYS A 357 13.36 -13.00 26.98
N THR A 358 14.04 -12.95 25.83
CA THR A 358 14.50 -11.71 25.20
C THR A 358 13.35 -10.79 24.79
N ILE A 359 12.29 -11.35 24.20
CA ILE A 359 11.12 -10.57 23.76
C ILE A 359 10.33 -10.06 24.97
N LEU A 360 10.23 -10.87 26.03
CA LEU A 360 9.60 -10.46 27.29
C LEU A 360 10.36 -9.29 27.95
N LEU A 361 11.70 -9.34 27.96
CA LEU A 361 12.53 -8.25 28.45
C LEU A 361 12.34 -6.96 27.64
N LYS A 362 12.32 -7.05 26.30
CA LYS A 362 12.04 -5.90 25.42
C LYS A 362 10.66 -5.31 25.69
N LEU A 363 9.65 -6.17 25.85
CA LEU A 363 8.29 -5.76 26.18
C LEU A 363 8.24 -5.01 27.52
N SER A 364 8.85 -5.57 28.57
CA SER A 364 8.90 -4.96 29.90
C SER A 364 9.62 -3.61 29.91
N LYS A 365 10.79 -3.50 29.25
CA LYS A 365 11.48 -2.21 29.09
C LYS A 365 10.61 -1.17 28.38
N THR A 366 9.95 -1.59 27.30
CA THR A 366 9.09 -0.69 26.53
C THR A 366 7.88 -0.22 27.34
N ILE A 367 7.28 -1.10 28.17
CA ILE A 367 6.15 -0.75 29.05
C ILE A 367 6.60 0.21 30.14
N THR A 368 7.73 -0.05 30.81
CA THR A 368 8.26 0.85 31.85
C THR A 368 8.56 2.24 31.29
N PHE A 369 9.20 2.33 30.12
CA PHE A 369 9.40 3.59 29.41
C PHE A 369 8.07 4.33 29.12
N LEU A 370 7.02 3.62 28.74
CA LEU A 370 5.70 4.23 28.52
C LEU A 370 5.06 4.67 29.84
N GLU A 371 5.19 3.89 30.91
CA GLU A 371 4.68 4.26 32.23
C GLU A 371 5.35 5.53 32.77
N ASP A 372 6.64 5.72 32.52
CA ASP A 372 7.35 6.96 32.82
C ASP A 372 6.76 8.14 32.02
N LEU A 373 6.54 7.96 30.71
CA LEU A 373 5.88 8.97 29.87
C LEU A 373 4.44 9.28 30.30
N ARG A 374 3.74 8.32 30.93
CA ARG A 374 2.38 8.50 31.44
C ARG A 374 2.33 9.41 32.68
N THR A 375 3.40 9.43 33.49
CA THR A 375 3.46 10.29 34.67
C THR A 375 3.54 11.78 34.30
N ASP A 376 4.06 12.08 33.11
CA ASP A 376 3.90 13.37 32.45
C ASP A 376 2.48 13.49 31.90
N LYS A 377 1.59 14.16 32.63
CA LYS A 377 0.11 14.25 32.48
C LYS A 377 -0.46 14.72 31.11
N SER A 378 0.32 14.69 30.04
CA SER A 378 -0.01 15.24 28.73
C SER A 378 -0.51 14.22 27.69
N ILE A 379 -0.40 12.90 27.94
CA ILE A 379 -0.64 11.86 26.93
C ILE A 379 -1.73 10.86 27.37
N VAL A 380 -2.74 10.65 26.52
CA VAL A 380 -3.83 9.69 26.76
C VAL A 380 -3.50 8.34 26.10
N PHE A 381 -3.48 7.27 26.88
CA PHE A 381 -3.20 5.92 26.41
C PHE A 381 -4.43 5.27 25.77
N SER A 382 -4.21 4.44 24.75
CA SER A 382 -5.26 3.60 24.16
C SER A 382 -5.70 2.48 25.11
N ASP A 383 -6.87 1.90 24.86
CA ASP A 383 -7.36 0.72 25.58
C ASP A 383 -6.36 -0.44 25.52
N PHE A 384 -5.67 -0.58 24.39
CA PHE A 384 -4.60 -1.57 24.22
C PHE A 384 -3.41 -1.30 25.16
N LEU A 385 -2.91 -0.07 25.21
CA LEU A 385 -1.82 0.31 26.12
C LEU A 385 -2.21 0.17 27.59
N ASN A 386 -3.42 0.60 27.95
CA ASN A 386 -3.94 0.46 29.31
C ASN A 386 -3.99 -1.01 29.73
N GLN A 387 -4.55 -1.88 28.87
CA GLN A 387 -4.61 -3.31 29.18
C GLN A 387 -3.25 -3.99 29.22
N ILE A 388 -2.29 -3.57 28.39
CA ILE A 388 -0.91 -4.06 28.48
C ILE A 388 -0.29 -3.61 29.80
N SER A 389 -0.30 -2.33 30.13
CA SER A 389 0.25 -1.82 31.39
C SER A 389 -0.40 -2.51 32.59
N ASP A 390 -1.72 -2.67 32.62
CA ASP A 390 -2.42 -3.38 33.71
C ASP A 390 -2.06 -4.88 33.80
N SER A 391 -1.74 -5.51 32.67
CA SER A 391 -1.37 -6.93 32.62
C SER A 391 0.08 -7.20 33.04
N PHE A 392 0.95 -6.19 32.96
CA PHE A 392 2.39 -6.31 33.25
C PHE A 392 2.85 -5.51 34.49
N SER A 393 2.02 -4.62 35.05
CA SER A 393 2.31 -3.82 36.26
C SER A 393 2.02 -4.55 37.58
N LYS A 394 1.36 -5.71 37.55
CA LYS A 394 1.19 -6.54 38.74
C LYS A 394 2.49 -7.31 38.96
N ASP A 395 3.16 -7.03 40.08
CA ASP A 395 4.43 -7.61 40.55
C ASP A 395 4.53 -9.16 40.57
N ASP A 396 3.49 -9.87 40.12
CA ASP A 396 3.57 -11.29 39.81
C ASP A 396 4.14 -11.48 38.41
N TYR A 397 5.42 -11.84 38.33
CA TYR A 397 6.09 -12.44 37.16
C TYR A 397 5.40 -13.72 36.64
N SER A 398 4.19 -14.06 37.11
CA SER A 398 3.33 -15.06 36.49
C SER A 398 2.69 -14.48 35.24
N PHE A 399 3.44 -14.53 34.14
CA PHE A 399 2.88 -14.39 32.80
C PHE A 399 1.63 -15.27 32.69
N SER A 400 0.45 -14.66 32.55
CA SER A 400 -0.84 -15.34 32.57
C SER A 400 -1.15 -16.03 31.23
N GLY A 401 -0.25 -16.90 30.78
CA GLY A 401 -0.46 -17.86 29.71
C GLY A 401 -0.82 -17.32 28.30
N PRO A 402 -0.95 -18.23 27.31
CA PRO A 402 -1.29 -17.88 25.92
C PRO A 402 -2.65 -17.19 25.76
N SER A 403 -3.57 -17.38 26.73
CA SER A 403 -4.91 -16.82 26.70
C SER A 403 -4.95 -15.32 26.97
N THR A 404 -4.07 -14.79 27.82
CA THR A 404 -3.96 -13.33 28.04
C THR A 404 -3.36 -12.62 26.84
N LEU A 405 -2.31 -13.18 26.23
CA LEU A 405 -1.75 -12.61 25.00
C LEU A 405 -2.76 -12.57 23.85
N LYS A 406 -3.59 -13.61 23.72
CA LYS A 406 -4.68 -13.63 22.75
C LYS A 406 -5.63 -12.45 22.99
N LYS A 407 -6.05 -12.22 24.24
CA LYS A 407 -6.93 -11.08 24.58
C LYS A 407 -6.27 -9.74 24.25
N LEU A 408 -5.01 -9.54 24.64
CA LEU A 408 -4.28 -8.31 24.36
C LEU A 408 -4.17 -8.04 22.86
N ARG A 409 -3.86 -9.07 22.08
CA ARG A 409 -3.81 -8.96 20.62
C ARG A 409 -5.17 -8.60 20.03
N ASP A 410 -6.25 -9.24 20.50
CA ASP A 410 -7.59 -9.06 19.96
C ASP A 410 -8.19 -7.67 20.32
N VAL A 411 -7.64 -6.99 21.33
CA VAL A 411 -8.00 -5.62 21.74
C VAL A 411 -7.37 -4.55 20.85
N PHE A 412 -6.29 -4.87 20.13
CA PHE A 412 -5.60 -3.89 19.31
C PHE A 412 -6.44 -3.42 18.12
N VAL A 413 -6.52 -2.09 17.95
CA VAL A 413 -7.20 -1.44 16.83
C VAL A 413 -6.26 -0.42 16.19
N LEU A 414 -6.17 -0.45 14.86
CA LEU A 414 -5.42 0.57 14.12
C LEU A 414 -6.06 1.96 14.31
N LYS A 415 -5.25 2.91 14.80
CA LYS A 415 -5.65 4.31 14.94
C LYS A 415 -5.70 5.02 13.59
N ASN A 416 -6.55 6.05 13.51
CA ASN A 416 -6.40 7.06 12.46
C ASN A 416 -5.31 8.01 12.92
N PHE A 417 -4.42 8.37 12.02
CA PHE A 417 -3.49 9.47 12.20
C PHE A 417 -3.34 10.19 10.87
N THR A 418 -2.99 11.47 10.94
CA THR A 418 -2.83 12.34 9.78
C THR A 418 -1.36 12.63 9.58
N LEU A 419 -0.84 12.21 8.44
CA LEU A 419 0.50 12.54 7.99
C LEU A 419 0.56 14.05 7.74
N SER A 420 1.54 14.69 8.39
CA SER A 420 1.79 16.12 8.25
C SER A 420 2.88 16.38 7.22
N GLN A 421 2.90 17.60 6.68
CA GLN A 421 4.00 18.09 5.84
C GLN A 421 5.33 18.21 6.59
N ARG A 422 5.31 18.15 7.92
CA ARG A 422 6.50 18.31 8.76
C ARG A 422 7.33 17.04 8.82
N ILE A 423 6.78 15.90 8.39
CA ILE A 423 7.49 14.62 8.40
C ILE A 423 8.60 14.67 7.36
N ARG A 424 9.84 14.61 7.84
CA ARG A 424 11.04 14.58 7.01
C ARG A 424 11.74 13.24 7.17
N GLN A 425 12.28 12.72 6.08
CA GLN A 425 13.08 11.50 6.11
C GLN A 425 14.53 11.84 6.42
N VAL A 426 15.14 11.10 7.34
CA VAL A 426 16.58 11.13 7.59
C VAL A 426 17.26 10.27 6.52
N LYS A 427 18.11 10.87 5.70
CA LYS A 427 18.75 10.22 4.55
C LYS A 427 20.19 10.68 4.41
N ALA A 428 21.04 9.81 3.88
CA ALA A 428 22.36 10.15 3.39
C ALA A 428 22.57 9.65 1.96
N GLU A 429 23.26 10.45 1.17
CA GLU A 429 23.79 10.08 -0.14
C GLU A 429 25.29 9.93 -0.02
N LEU A 430 25.81 8.85 -0.60
CA LEU A 430 27.22 8.49 -0.51
C LEU A 430 27.77 8.42 -1.94
N VAL A 431 28.93 9.03 -2.16
CA VAL A 431 29.66 8.98 -3.43
C VAL A 431 31.12 8.69 -3.12
N VAL A 432 31.74 7.76 -3.84
CA VAL A 432 33.18 7.46 -3.70
C VAL A 432 33.95 8.26 -4.73
N ILE A 433 34.85 9.13 -4.27
CA ILE A 433 35.56 10.08 -5.13
C ILE A 433 36.64 9.33 -5.92
N GLY A 434 36.73 9.58 -7.23
CA GLY A 434 37.74 8.94 -8.08
C GLY A 434 37.48 7.46 -8.35
N PHE A 435 36.29 6.97 -7.98
CA PHE A 435 35.76 5.69 -8.40
C PHE A 435 34.63 5.93 -9.40
N ASP A 436 34.74 5.31 -10.57
CA ASP A 436 33.60 5.07 -11.44
C ASP A 436 33.55 3.57 -11.81
N SER A 437 32.47 3.12 -12.44
CA SER A 437 32.32 1.70 -12.79
C SER A 437 33.40 1.18 -13.76
N VAL A 438 34.26 2.05 -14.28
CA VAL A 438 35.32 1.75 -15.26
C VAL A 438 36.71 1.85 -14.61
N THR A 439 36.87 2.63 -13.53
CA THR A 439 38.13 2.91 -12.86
C THR A 439 38.08 2.45 -11.39
N PRO A 440 38.53 1.21 -11.11
CA PRO A 440 38.60 0.71 -9.74
C PRO A 440 39.67 1.47 -8.93
N LEU A 441 39.46 1.53 -7.62
CA LEU A 441 40.44 2.10 -6.71
C LEU A 441 41.66 1.18 -6.60
N ARG A 442 42.86 1.77 -6.47
CA ARG A 442 44.07 0.99 -6.30
C ARG A 442 44.41 0.76 -4.83
N PHE A 443 44.92 -0.41 -4.50
CA PHE A 443 45.37 -0.73 -3.14
C PHE A 443 46.63 -1.59 -3.13
N ILE A 444 47.29 -1.61 -1.97
CA ILE A 444 48.42 -2.51 -1.69
C ILE A 444 47.91 -3.63 -0.77
N PRO A 445 48.01 -4.91 -1.15
CA PRO A 445 47.49 -6.00 -0.33
C PRO A 445 48.13 -6.05 1.06
N GLY A 446 47.28 -6.16 2.08
CA GLY A 446 47.71 -6.23 3.47
C GLY A 446 48.08 -4.89 4.12
N LEU A 447 47.95 -3.77 3.41
CA LEU A 447 48.06 -2.42 3.98
C LEU A 447 46.69 -1.73 4.03
N PRO A 448 46.40 -0.93 5.07
CA PRO A 448 45.17 -0.17 5.14
C PRO A 448 45.00 0.74 3.92
N VAL A 449 43.79 0.81 3.39
CA VAL A 449 43.44 1.68 2.25
C VAL A 449 42.53 2.82 2.71
N GLY A 450 42.79 4.03 2.23
CA GLY A 450 41.93 5.19 2.44
C GLY A 450 40.86 5.23 1.36
N ILE A 451 39.60 5.33 1.76
CA ILE A 451 38.45 5.40 0.87
C ILE A 451 37.94 6.84 0.88
N PRO A 452 38.14 7.62 -0.20
CA PRO A 452 37.68 8.99 -0.26
C PRO A 452 36.17 9.03 -0.54
N LEU A 453 35.41 9.57 0.39
CA LEU A 453 33.96 9.63 0.37
C LEU A 453 33.49 11.08 0.33
N GLU A 454 32.49 11.34 -0.50
CA GLU A 454 31.68 12.54 -0.49
C GLU A 454 30.27 12.15 -0.04
N MET A 455 29.84 12.70 1.09
CA MET A 455 28.59 12.36 1.75
C MET A 455 27.69 13.59 1.78
N THR A 456 26.41 13.42 1.48
CA THR A 456 25.38 14.46 1.63
C THR A 456 24.32 13.97 2.59
N PHE A 457 24.16 14.65 3.72
CA PHE A 457 23.21 14.31 4.76
C PHE A 457 21.96 15.19 4.63
N TYR A 458 20.79 14.60 4.86
CA TYR A 458 19.48 15.26 4.82
C TYR A 458 18.76 15.01 6.14
N ASN A 459 18.37 16.09 6.83
CA ASN A 459 17.62 16.07 8.09
C ASN A 459 18.29 15.27 9.22
N VAL A 460 19.64 15.25 9.25
CA VAL A 460 20.42 14.63 10.32
C VAL A 460 20.68 15.69 11.41
N ALA A 461 20.31 15.39 12.65
CA ALA A 461 20.56 16.24 13.80
C ALA A 461 21.90 15.92 14.48
N ASN A 462 22.44 16.85 15.27
CA ASN A 462 23.75 16.72 15.91
C ASN A 462 23.80 15.64 17.01
N ASP A 463 22.65 15.24 17.55
CA ASP A 463 22.52 14.15 18.52
C ASP A 463 22.52 12.77 17.87
N HIS A 464 22.43 12.69 16.54
CA HIS A 464 22.52 11.44 15.82
C HIS A 464 23.97 10.94 15.78
N ILE A 465 24.17 9.72 16.29
CA ILE A 465 25.44 9.01 16.17
C ILE A 465 25.48 8.28 14.83
N LEU A 466 26.48 8.59 14.01
CA LEU A 466 26.63 8.01 12.67
C LEU A 466 27.83 7.06 12.59
N TRP A 467 27.61 5.95 11.88
CA TRP A 467 28.59 4.92 11.63
C TRP A 467 28.70 4.63 10.14
N LEU A 468 29.92 4.62 9.63
CA LEU A 468 30.21 4.08 8.32
C LEU A 468 30.45 2.58 8.45
N LYS A 469 29.66 1.77 7.75
CA LYS A 469 29.79 0.32 7.70
C LYS A 469 30.54 -0.08 6.45
N LEU A 470 31.65 -0.78 6.65
CA LEU A 470 32.51 -1.35 5.61
C LEU A 470 32.40 -2.88 5.66
N THR A 471 31.91 -3.50 4.60
CA THR A 471 31.66 -4.95 4.55
C THR A 471 32.40 -5.59 3.39
N LEU A 472 33.39 -6.43 3.70
CA LEU A 472 34.11 -7.23 2.71
C LEU A 472 33.38 -8.54 2.43
N THR A 473 32.99 -9.23 3.50
CA THR A 473 32.15 -10.43 3.48
C THR A 473 31.14 -10.34 4.63
N ASP A 474 30.09 -11.17 4.61
CA ASP A 474 29.10 -11.18 5.70
C ASP A 474 29.70 -11.52 7.08
N SER A 475 30.93 -12.06 7.12
CA SER A 475 31.69 -12.32 8.34
C SER A 475 32.76 -11.27 8.66
N ALA A 476 33.13 -10.41 7.70
CA ALA A 476 34.17 -9.41 7.83
C ALA A 476 33.59 -8.00 7.65
N MET A 477 33.10 -7.44 8.75
CA MET A 477 32.58 -6.07 8.84
C MET A 477 33.46 -5.21 9.73
N GLU A 478 33.55 -3.92 9.39
CA GLU A 478 34.24 -2.89 10.13
C GLU A 478 33.33 -1.67 10.22
N PHE A 479 33.35 -0.99 11.37
CA PHE A 479 32.57 0.22 11.63
C PHE A 479 33.52 1.36 11.94
N VAL A 480 33.31 2.49 11.28
CA VAL A 480 34.06 3.72 11.49
C VAL A 480 33.09 4.77 12.03
N PHE A 481 33.37 5.27 13.23
CA PHE A 481 32.60 6.36 13.84
C PHE A 481 32.83 7.65 13.05
N MET A 482 31.75 8.38 12.78
CA MET A 482 31.81 9.69 12.14
C MET A 482 31.53 10.76 13.18
N ASP A 483 32.54 11.57 13.51
CA ASP A 483 32.40 12.66 14.46
C ASP A 483 31.68 13.85 13.82
N MET A 484 30.51 14.19 14.37
CA MET A 484 29.68 15.29 13.88
C MET A 484 30.25 16.66 14.26
N GLU A 485 31.12 16.76 15.27
CA GLU A 485 31.78 18.02 15.64
C GLU A 485 32.77 18.47 14.54
N GLU A 486 33.37 17.53 13.81
CA GLU A 486 34.23 17.82 12.66
C GLU A 486 33.44 18.20 11.39
N ILE A 487 32.13 17.92 11.36
CA ILE A 487 31.24 18.05 10.20
C ILE A 487 30.51 19.41 10.16
N GLY A 488 30.36 20.08 11.31
CA GLY A 488 29.71 21.38 11.44
C GLY A 488 28.17 21.33 11.48
N ASP A 489 27.53 22.45 11.83
CA ASP A 489 26.06 22.52 11.97
C ASP A 489 25.33 22.33 10.62
N LEU A 490 24.68 21.19 10.45
CA LEU A 490 23.89 20.86 9.26
C LEU A 490 22.46 21.39 9.41
N GLN A 491 22.18 22.58 8.88
CA GLN A 491 20.87 23.23 9.07
C GLN A 491 19.70 22.61 8.29
N GLU A 492 19.91 21.65 7.39
CA GLU A 492 18.86 20.78 6.79
C GLU A 492 19.46 19.80 5.77
N VAL A 493 20.42 20.29 4.98
CA VAL A 493 21.26 19.49 4.08
C VAL A 493 22.70 19.93 4.27
N GLY A 494 23.63 18.98 4.34
CA GLY A 494 25.02 19.37 4.19
C GLY A 494 25.94 18.25 3.77
N LYS A 495 27.09 18.70 3.27
CA LYS A 495 27.96 17.92 2.41
C LYS A 495 29.35 17.87 3.01
N VAL A 496 29.86 16.66 3.17
CA VAL A 496 31.12 16.37 3.86
C VAL A 496 32.02 15.55 2.95
N LYS A 497 33.31 15.86 2.97
CA LYS A 497 34.34 14.99 2.41
C LYS A 497 35.06 14.30 3.55
N PHE A 498 35.10 12.98 3.50
CA PHE A 498 35.70 12.15 4.54
C PHE A 498 36.55 11.06 3.88
N THR A 499 37.73 10.79 4.41
CA THR A 499 38.54 9.65 3.94
C THR A 499 38.52 8.58 5.00
N SER A 500 37.73 7.53 4.77
CA SER A 500 37.64 6.43 5.72
C SER A 500 38.82 5.49 5.57
N PRO A 501 39.55 5.17 6.65
CA PRO A 501 40.48 4.04 6.61
C PRO A 501 39.69 2.72 6.55
N PHE A 502 40.25 1.74 5.85
CA PHE A 502 39.82 0.35 5.90
C PHE A 502 41.04 -0.53 6.23
N TYR A 503 41.05 -1.12 7.43
CA TYR A 503 42.23 -1.83 7.94
C TYR A 503 42.28 -3.31 7.53
N ARG A 504 41.14 -3.88 7.12
CA ARG A 504 41.01 -5.32 6.83
C ARG A 504 41.18 -5.66 5.34
N THR A 505 42.11 -5.00 4.66
CA THR A 505 42.40 -5.28 3.24
C THR A 505 42.86 -6.73 3.03
N PRO A 506 42.26 -7.49 2.10
CA PRO A 506 42.67 -8.87 1.83
C PRO A 506 44.02 -8.95 1.11
N ARG A 507 44.69 -10.09 1.22
CA ARG A 507 45.87 -10.43 0.41
C ARG A 507 45.44 -11.04 -0.94
N ALA A 508 44.75 -10.25 -1.77
CA ALA A 508 44.21 -10.67 -3.06
C ALA A 508 44.59 -9.67 -4.16
N GLU A 509 44.47 -10.07 -5.43
CA GLU A 509 44.69 -9.17 -6.58
C GLU A 509 43.58 -8.13 -6.75
N ALA A 510 42.37 -8.45 -6.29
CA ALA A 510 41.23 -7.54 -6.31
C ALA A 510 40.23 -7.93 -5.20
N PHE A 511 39.42 -6.97 -4.77
CA PHE A 511 38.28 -7.24 -3.90
C PHE A 511 37.16 -6.20 -4.08
N THR A 512 35.97 -6.55 -3.63
CA THR A 512 34.81 -5.65 -3.59
C THR A 512 34.48 -5.31 -2.15
N LEU A 513 34.29 -4.04 -1.86
CA LEU A 513 33.88 -3.55 -0.55
C LEU A 513 32.49 -2.94 -0.65
N ARG A 514 31.59 -3.35 0.24
CA ARG A 514 30.27 -2.74 0.40
C ARG A 514 30.32 -1.66 1.46
N VAL A 515 29.92 -0.45 1.10
CA VAL A 515 29.96 0.74 1.96
C VAL A 515 28.55 1.28 2.15
N SER A 516 28.18 1.57 3.40
CA SER A 516 26.89 2.18 3.74
C SER A 516 27.00 3.01 5.02
N ILE A 517 26.08 3.95 5.20
CA ILE A 517 25.97 4.77 6.40
C ILE A 517 24.79 4.29 7.25
N GLY A 518 25.07 3.97 8.50
CA GLY A 518 24.08 3.66 9.53
C GLY A 518 24.01 4.76 10.57
N MET A 519 22.81 5.05 11.03
CA MET A 519 22.54 5.88 12.20
C MET A 519 22.21 4.98 13.38
N GLU A 520 22.82 5.23 14.53
CA GLU A 520 22.60 4.45 15.74
C GLU A 520 21.26 4.80 16.39
N CYS A 521 20.46 3.77 16.66
CA CYS A 521 19.15 3.91 17.26
C CYS A 521 19.29 3.99 18.79
N ASN A 522 19.57 5.18 19.30
CA ASN A 522 19.64 5.44 20.74
C ASN A 522 18.24 5.41 21.35
N SER A 523 17.88 4.27 21.95
CA SER A 523 16.70 4.17 22.81
C SER A 523 16.98 3.16 23.92
N GLU A 524 16.61 3.52 25.14
CA GLU A 524 16.75 2.68 26.34
C GLU A 524 16.08 1.30 26.20
N ASN A 525 15.18 1.16 25.23
CA ASN A 525 14.40 -0.05 24.94
C ASN A 525 15.10 -1.02 23.96
N LEU A 526 16.21 -0.63 23.33
CA LEU A 526 16.93 -1.47 22.37
C LEU A 526 18.08 -2.24 23.04
N ASP A 527 18.35 -3.45 22.56
CA ASP A 527 19.43 -4.27 23.08
C ASP A 527 20.79 -3.72 22.64
N ARG A 528 21.76 -3.75 23.57
CA ARG A 528 23.14 -3.46 23.23
C ARG A 528 23.73 -4.56 22.37
N VAL A 529 24.29 -4.21 21.23
CA VAL A 529 25.09 -5.09 20.39
C VAL A 529 26.38 -5.40 21.15
N LYS A 530 26.57 -6.67 21.53
CA LYS A 530 27.81 -7.11 22.16
C LYS A 530 28.92 -7.17 21.10
N GLY A 531 29.74 -6.14 21.02
CA GLY A 531 30.92 -6.07 20.16
C GLY A 531 32.01 -5.17 20.75
N HIS A 532 33.27 -5.45 20.42
CA HIS A 532 34.38 -4.54 20.72
C HIS A 532 34.63 -3.65 19.49
N GLY A 533 34.48 -2.34 19.63
CA GLY A 533 34.87 -1.35 18.61
C GLY A 533 33.85 -1.09 17.49
N GLY A 534 32.55 -1.14 17.78
CA GLY A 534 31.47 -0.84 16.83
C GLY A 534 30.25 -0.22 17.54
N PRO A 535 29.12 -0.04 16.83
CA PRO A 535 27.92 0.59 17.39
C PRO A 535 27.40 -0.17 18.61
N GLU A 536 26.95 0.57 19.63
CA GLU A 536 26.40 -0.02 20.85
C GLU A 536 24.97 -0.50 20.65
N HIS A 537 24.18 0.15 19.79
CA HIS A 537 22.79 -0.17 19.51
C HIS A 537 22.57 -0.60 18.05
N ALA A 538 21.35 -1.04 17.75
CA ALA A 538 20.95 -1.35 16.39
C ALA A 538 21.09 -0.13 15.46
N LEU A 539 21.43 -0.36 14.19
CA LEU A 539 21.55 0.70 13.19
C LEU A 539 20.32 0.77 12.27
N THR A 540 19.87 1.99 11.97
CA THR A 540 19.02 2.31 10.82
C THR A 540 19.89 2.83 9.70
N TYR A 541 19.86 2.17 8.54
CA TYR A 541 20.69 2.55 7.40
C TYR A 541 20.03 3.70 6.65
N ILE A 542 20.73 4.82 6.55
CA ILE A 542 20.22 6.05 5.95
C ILE A 542 20.76 6.27 4.53
N SER A 543 21.75 5.48 4.11
CA SER A 543 22.24 5.45 2.72
C SER A 543 21.99 4.11 2.06
N PRO A 544 21.85 4.07 0.71
CA PRO A 544 21.98 2.82 -0.02
C PRO A 544 23.39 2.23 0.16
N GLU A 545 23.50 0.92 0.00
CA GLU A 545 24.79 0.21 -0.03
C GLU A 545 25.44 0.39 -1.40
N ILE A 546 26.74 0.74 -1.40
CA ILE A 546 27.54 0.96 -2.61
C ILE A 546 28.65 -0.07 -2.66
N GLU A 547 28.79 -0.73 -3.80
CA GLU A 547 29.92 -1.62 -4.08
C GLU A 547 31.08 -0.84 -4.69
N VAL A 548 32.24 -0.96 -4.06
CA VAL A 548 33.49 -0.31 -4.45
C VAL A 548 34.50 -1.38 -4.84
N TYR A 549 35.01 -1.30 -6.07
CA TYR A 549 35.97 -2.27 -6.59
C TYR A 549 37.39 -1.79 -6.39
N PHE A 550 38.24 -2.67 -5.84
CA PHE A 550 39.64 -2.42 -5.60
C PHE A 550 40.50 -3.39 -6.41
N VAL A 551 41.59 -2.88 -7.00
CA VAL A 551 42.58 -3.67 -7.75
C VAL A 551 44.00 -3.40 -7.26
N HIS A 552 44.85 -4.42 -7.33
CA HIS A 552 46.26 -4.33 -6.98
C HIS A 552 46.95 -3.22 -7.78
N LEU A 553 47.81 -2.46 -7.10
CA LEU A 553 48.59 -1.35 -7.66
C LEU A 553 49.67 -1.80 -8.65
#